data_AF-A0A2G0E760-F1
#
_entry.id   AF-A0A2G0E760-F1
#
_cell.length_a   1.000
_cell.length_b   1.000
_cell.length_c   1.000
_cell.angle_alpha   90.00
_cell.angle_beta   90.00
_cell.angle_gamma   90.00
#
_symmetry.space_group_name_H-M   'P 1'
#
loop_
_entity.id
_entity.type
_entity.pdbx_description
1 polymer ?
#
loop_
_entity_poly.entity_id
_entity_poly.type
_entity_poly.pdbx_seq_one_letter_code
_entity_poly.pdbx_strand_id
1 'polypeptide(L)'
;MEEIVYQIKNLAGNLDFPEAVIEQMMLEIESISSEMLEQYSRELLDANKAKAAAKKIDEVYEEEPFVALTIYLYAASQSWLKIYQPLKIPRTVYLATMNAFTRFIHEHFQ
;
A
#
# COMPACT_ATOMS: atom_id res chain seq x y z
N MET A 1 13.94 -4.74 6.20
CA MET A 1 13.66 -3.53 5.40
C MET A 1 13.76 -3.79 3.89
N GLU A 2 14.89 -4.27 3.37
CA GLU A 2 15.11 -4.48 1.92
C GLU A 2 13.96 -5.21 1.19
N GLU A 3 13.47 -6.32 1.74
CA GLU A 3 12.35 -7.08 1.17
C GLU A 3 11.05 -6.27 1.08
N ILE A 4 10.76 -5.43 2.08
CA ILE A 4 9.59 -4.55 2.10
C ILE A 4 9.69 -3.51 0.97
N VAL A 5 10.86 -2.89 0.84
CA VAL A 5 11.13 -1.93 -0.25
C VAL A 5 10.95 -2.60 -1.61
N TYR A 6 11.48 -3.82 -1.79
CA TYR A 6 11.33 -4.56 -3.03
C TYR A 6 9.85 -4.82 -3.37
N GLN A 7 9.05 -5.26 -2.40
CA GLN A 7 7.64 -5.56 -2.61
C GLN A 7 6.82 -4.32 -2.97
N ILE A 8 7.09 -3.20 -2.31
CA ILE A 8 6.41 -1.92 -2.59
C ILE A 8 6.83 -1.42 -3.97
N LYS A 9 8.12 -1.41 -4.31
CA LYS A 9 8.62 -1.03 -5.65
C LYS A 9 8.03 -1.90 -6.75
N ASN A 10 8.02 -3.21 -6.55
CA ASN A 10 7.46 -4.14 -7.51
C ASN A 10 5.97 -3.90 -7.73
N LEU A 11 5.19 -3.67 -6.67
CA LEU A 11 3.78 -3.32 -6.83
C LEU A 11 3.62 -1.96 -7.52
N ALA A 12 4.26 -0.90 -7.02
CA ALA A 12 4.18 0.44 -7.58
C ALA A 12 4.48 0.47 -9.08
N GLY A 13 5.54 -0.22 -9.53
CA GLY A 13 5.90 -0.30 -10.96
C GLY A 13 4.94 -1.11 -11.83
N ASN A 14 3.99 -1.84 -11.26
CA ASN A 14 2.90 -2.50 -11.97
C ASN A 14 1.57 -1.73 -11.87
N LEU A 15 1.54 -0.59 -11.16
CA LEU A 15 0.36 0.24 -10.99
C LEU A 15 0.49 1.55 -11.78
N ASP A 16 -0.66 2.10 -12.15
CA ASP A 16 -0.75 3.41 -12.76
C ASP A 16 -0.65 4.47 -11.65
N PHE A 17 0.59 4.74 -11.21
CA PHE A 17 0.94 5.85 -10.32
C PHE A 17 1.76 6.91 -11.06
N PRO A 18 1.64 8.21 -10.72
CA PRO A 18 2.55 9.22 -11.22
C PRO A 18 3.97 8.96 -10.68
N GLU A 19 4.99 9.18 -11.50
CA GLU A 19 6.39 8.93 -11.13
C GLU A 19 6.81 9.70 -9.86
N ALA A 20 6.40 10.98 -9.75
CA ALA A 20 6.66 11.80 -8.57
C ALA A 20 6.04 11.22 -7.27
N VAL A 21 4.88 10.55 -7.36
CA VAL A 21 4.27 9.88 -6.20
C VAL A 21 5.13 8.69 -5.78
N ILE A 22 5.59 7.88 -6.75
CA ILE A 22 6.47 6.74 -6.47
C ILE A 22 7.77 7.23 -5.82
N GLU A 23 8.40 8.28 -6.37
CA GLU A 23 9.62 8.87 -5.80
C GLU A 23 9.42 9.33 -4.36
N GLN A 24 8.36 10.08 -4.08
CA GLN A 24 8.10 10.57 -2.72
C GLN A 24 7.83 9.41 -1.75
N MET A 25 7.05 8.40 -2.14
CA MET A 25 6.86 7.20 -1.31
C MET A 25 8.17 6.46 -1.04
N MET A 26 9.09 6.43 -2.02
CA MET A 26 10.40 5.81 -1.82
C MET A 26 11.31 6.60 -0.89
N LEU A 27 11.10 7.91 -0.73
CA LEU A 27 11.79 8.69 0.29
C LEU A 27 11.19 8.42 1.68
N GLU A 28 9.86 8.35 1.77
CA GLU A 28 9.17 8.11 3.05
C GLU A 28 9.38 6.70 3.60
N ILE A 29 9.66 5.70 2.76
CA ILE A 29 9.82 4.33 3.24
C ILE A 29 10.94 4.17 4.28
N GLU A 30 11.98 5.01 4.22
CA GLU A 30 13.10 4.98 5.17
C GLU A 30 12.72 5.59 6.54
N SER A 31 11.66 6.40 6.60
CA SER A 31 11.16 7.00 7.85
C SER A 31 10.25 6.05 8.64
N ILE A 32 9.77 4.97 8.01
CA ILE A 32 8.82 4.02 8.61
C ILE A 32 9.56 2.74 9.04
N SER A 33 9.36 2.31 10.29
CA SER A 33 9.96 1.06 10.74
C SER A 33 9.29 -0.16 10.11
N SER A 34 10.07 -1.23 9.90
CA SER A 34 9.55 -2.49 9.36
C SER A 34 8.47 -3.09 10.26
N GLU A 35 8.64 -2.98 11.58
CA GLU A 35 7.69 -3.49 12.57
C GLU A 35 6.33 -2.80 12.44
N MET A 36 6.33 -1.49 12.17
CA MET A 36 5.11 -0.71 11.98
C MET A 36 4.41 -1.07 10.67
N LEU A 37 5.17 -1.18 9.57
CA LEU A 37 4.64 -1.63 8.28
C LEU A 37 4.00 -3.01 8.40
N GLU A 38 4.68 -3.96 9.06
CA GLU A 38 4.14 -5.29 9.31
C GLU A 38 2.92 -5.28 10.21
N GLN A 39 2.90 -4.45 11.26
CA GLN A 39 1.76 -4.32 12.15
C GLN A 39 0.53 -3.82 11.38
N TYR A 40 0.63 -2.68 10.72
CA TYR A 40 -0.50 -2.12 9.97
C TYR A 40 -0.93 -3.04 8.83
N SER A 41 0.00 -3.71 8.15
CA SER A 41 -0.32 -4.73 7.15
C SER A 41 -1.16 -5.86 7.75
N ARG A 42 -0.80 -6.41 8.92
CA ARG A 42 -1.61 -7.44 9.59
C ARG A 42 -2.99 -6.93 9.97
N GLU A 43 -3.09 -5.72 10.49
CA GLU A 43 -4.36 -5.12 10.92
C GLU A 43 -5.28 -4.78 9.73
N LEU A 44 -4.73 -4.27 8.63
CA LEU A 44 -5.46 -3.95 7.40
C LEU A 44 -5.97 -5.18 6.65
N LEU A 45 -5.27 -6.31 6.77
CA LEU A 45 -5.68 -7.58 6.15
C LEU A 45 -6.66 -8.39 7.01
N ASP A 46 -6.90 -8.00 8.27
CA ASP A 46 -7.90 -8.61 9.14
C ASP A 46 -9.26 -7.93 8.95
N ALA A 47 -10.25 -8.67 8.47
CA ALA A 47 -11.59 -8.14 8.17
C ALA A 47 -12.27 -7.45 9.38
N ASN A 48 -11.93 -7.84 10.61
CA ASN A 48 -12.51 -7.24 11.82
C ASN A 48 -11.78 -5.96 12.27
N LYS A 49 -10.56 -5.73 11.78
CA LYS A 49 -9.70 -4.60 12.20
C LYS A 49 -9.47 -3.59 11.09
N ALA A 50 -9.59 -3.99 9.83
CA ALA A 50 -9.22 -3.19 8.67
C ALA A 50 -9.77 -1.76 8.71
N LYS A 51 -11.07 -1.60 9.03
CA LYS A 51 -11.72 -0.29 9.12
C LYS A 51 -11.11 0.58 10.23
N ALA A 52 -10.84 0.01 11.40
CA ALA A 52 -10.26 0.74 12.52
C ALA A 52 -8.79 1.10 12.25
N ALA A 53 -8.04 0.19 11.62
CA ALA A 53 -6.66 0.40 11.24
C ALA A 53 -6.53 1.51 10.17
N ALA A 54 -7.35 1.47 9.13
CA ALA A 54 -7.38 2.52 8.11
C ALA A 54 -7.69 3.90 8.72
N LYS A 55 -8.75 3.98 9.53
CA LYS A 55 -9.09 5.21 10.24
C LYS A 55 -7.94 5.73 11.11
N LYS A 56 -7.25 4.84 11.82
CA LYS A 56 -6.09 5.22 12.65
C LYS A 56 -4.93 5.73 11.80
N ILE A 57 -4.65 5.12 10.65
CA ILE A 57 -3.61 5.59 9.72
C ILE A 57 -3.96 6.99 9.23
N ASP A 58 -5.20 7.20 8.80
CA ASP A 58 -5.67 8.49 8.30
C ASP A 58 -5.61 9.59 9.37
N GLU A 59 -5.88 9.26 10.64
CA GLU A 59 -5.76 10.20 11.78
C GLU A 59 -4.31 10.48 12.19
N VAL A 60 -3.44 9.46 12.19
CA VAL A 60 -2.05 9.60 12.65
C VAL A 60 -1.18 10.30 11.61
N TYR A 61 -1.44 10.05 10.33
CA TYR A 61 -0.64 10.54 9.21
C TYR A 61 -1.43 11.53 8.34
N GLU A 62 -2.37 12.27 8.94
CA GLU A 62 -3.20 13.27 8.26
C GLU A 62 -2.35 14.28 7.47
N GLU A 63 -1.25 14.74 8.08
CA GLU A 63 -0.30 15.70 7.50
C GLU A 63 0.85 15.03 6.71
N GLU A 64 0.90 13.69 6.69
CA GLU A 64 1.96 12.89 6.05
C GLU A 64 1.36 11.88 5.04
N PRO A 65 0.70 12.36 3.97
CA PRO A 65 -0.09 11.50 3.09
C PRO A 65 0.73 10.43 2.37
N PHE A 66 2.01 10.70 2.09
CA PHE A 66 2.91 9.72 1.47
C PHE A 66 3.35 8.61 2.42
N VAL A 67 3.41 8.87 3.73
CA VAL A 67 3.63 7.84 4.74
C VAL A 67 2.41 6.93 4.81
N ALA A 68 1.21 7.51 4.90
CA ALA A 68 -0.05 6.76 4.86
C ALA A 68 -0.14 5.88 3.61
N LEU A 69 0.12 6.46 2.42
CA LEU A 69 0.11 5.75 1.16
C LEU A 69 1.14 4.61 1.11
N THR A 70 2.32 4.80 1.69
CA THR A 70 3.37 3.76 1.76
C THR A 70 2.91 2.59 2.64
N ILE A 71 2.26 2.86 3.77
CA ILE A 71 1.67 1.82 4.63
C ILE A 71 0.60 1.04 3.87
N TYR A 72 -0.32 1.75 3.19
CA TYR A 72 -1.38 1.11 2.40
C TYR A 72 -0.82 0.28 1.25
N LEU A 73 0.18 0.78 0.52
CA LEU A 73 0.77 0.06 -0.61
C LEU A 73 1.52 -1.19 -0.14
N TYR A 74 2.18 -1.14 1.01
CA TYR A 74 2.76 -2.32 1.62
C TYR A 74 1.69 -3.36 1.96
N ALA A 75 0.60 -2.97 2.63
CA ALA A 75 -0.50 -3.87 2.95
C ALA A 75 -1.14 -4.47 1.68
N ALA A 76 -1.30 -3.67 0.63
CA ALA A 76 -1.75 -4.13 -0.68
C ALA A 76 -0.81 -5.20 -1.26
N SER A 77 0.51 -4.97 -1.25
CA SER A 77 1.49 -5.96 -1.71
C SER A 77 1.39 -7.29 -0.94
N GLN A 78 1.10 -7.21 0.36
CA GLN A 78 0.92 -8.37 1.22
C GLN A 78 -0.39 -9.11 0.95
N SER A 79 -1.44 -8.39 0.53
CA SER A 79 -2.73 -9.00 0.15
C SER A 79 -2.60 -9.95 -1.05
N TRP A 80 -1.67 -9.68 -1.98
CA TRP A 80 -1.40 -10.59 -3.09
C TRP A 80 -1.01 -11.98 -2.59
N LEU A 81 0.01 -12.05 -1.73
CA LEU A 81 0.56 -13.30 -1.19
C LEU A 81 -0.41 -13.98 -0.21
N LYS A 82 -1.15 -13.20 0.59
CA LYS A 82 -1.93 -13.71 1.72
C LYS A 82 -3.40 -13.98 1.40
N ILE A 83 -3.95 -13.36 0.36
CA ILE A 83 -5.38 -13.44 0.03
C ILE A 83 -5.59 -13.89 -1.43
N TYR A 84 -5.11 -13.11 -2.39
CA TYR A 84 -5.44 -13.33 -3.81
C TYR A 84 -4.83 -14.62 -4.36
N GLN A 85 -3.53 -14.83 -4.12
CA GLN A 85 -2.82 -16.01 -4.60
C GLN A 85 -3.35 -17.31 -3.99
N PRO A 86 -3.60 -17.43 -2.66
CA PRO A 86 -4.24 -18.60 -2.07
C PRO A 86 -5.62 -18.92 -2.63
N LEU A 87 -6.40 -17.89 -2.95
CA LEU A 87 -7.74 -18.03 -3.56
C LEU A 87 -7.69 -18.30 -5.07
N LYS A 88 -6.49 -18.42 -5.66
CA LYS A 88 -6.26 -18.61 -7.10
C LYS A 88 -6.89 -17.51 -7.95
N ILE A 89 -7.00 -16.29 -7.40
CA ILE A 89 -7.46 -15.14 -8.15
C ILE A 89 -6.35 -14.72 -9.13
N PRO A 90 -6.65 -14.51 -10.43
CA PRO A 90 -5.64 -14.12 -11.40
C PRO A 90 -4.92 -12.82 -11.04
N ARG A 91 -3.61 -12.74 -11.32
CA ARG A 91 -2.81 -11.53 -11.10
C ARG A 91 -3.36 -10.31 -11.84
N THR A 92 -3.95 -10.52 -13.03
CA THR A 92 -4.59 -9.46 -13.81
C THR A 92 -5.79 -8.84 -13.09
N VAL A 93 -6.60 -9.65 -12.39
CA VAL A 93 -7.72 -9.17 -11.59
C VAL A 93 -7.20 -8.38 -10.38
N TYR A 94 -6.19 -8.90 -9.70
CA TYR A 94 -5.54 -8.17 -8.59
C TYR A 94 -5.02 -6.79 -9.03
N LEU A 95 -4.24 -6.73 -10.12
CA LEU A 95 -3.71 -5.46 -10.63
C LEU A 95 -4.82 -4.51 -11.09
N ALA A 96 -5.86 -5.01 -11.75
CA ALA A 96 -7.00 -4.19 -12.13
C ALA A 96 -7.71 -3.57 -10.92
N THR A 97 -7.88 -4.35 -9.83
CA THR A 97 -8.44 -3.84 -8.57
C THR A 97 -7.55 -2.75 -7.98
N MET A 98 -6.23 -2.97 -7.92
CA MET A 98 -5.30 -1.99 -7.39
C MET A 98 -5.28 -0.70 -8.25
N ASN A 99 -5.27 -0.81 -9.58
CA ASN A 99 -5.31 0.34 -10.49
C ASN A 99 -6.62 1.14 -10.38
N ALA A 100 -7.74 0.47 -10.08
CA ALA A 100 -8.99 1.19 -9.80
C ALA A 100 -8.85 2.09 -8.56
N PHE A 101 -8.07 1.69 -7.55
CA PHE A 101 -7.78 2.52 -6.38
C PHE A 101 -6.76 3.63 -6.68
N THR A 102 -5.74 3.38 -7.51
CA THR A 102 -4.73 4.41 -7.82
C THR A 102 -5.27 5.55 -8.68
N ARG A 103 -6.38 5.36 -9.38
CA ARG A 103 -7.05 6.43 -10.16
C ARG A 103 -7.39 7.66 -9.32
N PHE A 104 -7.82 7.49 -8.07
CA PHE A 104 -8.13 8.63 -7.20
C PHE A 104 -6.88 9.42 -6.80
N ILE A 105 -5.71 8.77 -6.80
CA ILE A 105 -4.43 9.41 -6.50
C ILE A 105 -3.97 10.21 -7.73
N HIS A 106 -4.18 9.70 -8.94
CA HIS A 106 -3.97 10.47 -10.16
C HIS A 106 -4.79 11.77 -10.20
N GLU A 107 -6.06 11.72 -9.78
CA GLU A 107 -6.95 12.89 -9.79
C GLU A 107 -6.59 13.94 -8.71
N HIS A 108 -5.96 13.52 -7.61
CA HIS A 108 -5.60 14.41 -6.50
C HIS A 108 -4.25 15.12 -6.69
N PHE A 109 -3.30 14.50 -7.38
CA PHE A 109 -1.93 15.02 -7.57
C PHE A 109 -1.66 15.56 -9.00
N GLN A 110 -2.71 15.87 -9.77
CA GLN A 110 -2.65 16.63 -11.03
C GLN A 110 -2.59 18.13 -10.79
#